data_AF-A0A016UAN0-F1
#
_entry.id   AF-A0A016UAN0-F1
#
_cell.length_a   1.000
_cell.length_b   1.000
_cell.length_c   1.000
_cell.angle_alpha   90.00
_cell.angle_beta   90.00
_cell.angle_gamma   90.00
#
_symmetry.space_group_name_H-M   'P 1'
#
loop_
_entity.id
_entity.type
_entity.pdbx_description
1 polymer ?
#
loop_
_entity_poly.entity_id
_entity_poly.type
_entity_poly.pdbx_seq_one_letter_code
_entity_poly.pdbx_strand_id
1 'polypeptide(L)'
;MIFSDGDEDACTADYECYNLNKLIEKHTQMGEAEKAKKAGIHIIYVGVGYLVDPSHHEFSANNVASAKQIASGEKNYIEVGTFDKLDSSILDQVVKTLCSEIN
;
A
#
# COMPACT_ATOMS: atom_id res chain seq x y z
N MET A 1 6.41 6.38 -3.14
CA MET A 1 5.01 6.54 -2.68
C MET A 1 4.15 5.59 -3.49
N ILE A 2 3.21 4.90 -2.85
CA ILE A 2 2.32 3.91 -3.45
C ILE A 2 0.88 4.32 -3.14
N PHE A 3 0.00 4.22 -4.13
CA PHE A 3 -1.45 4.34 -3.96
C PHE A 3 -2.07 2.99 -4.29
N SER A 4 -2.76 2.38 -3.33
CA SER A 4 -3.39 1.07 -3.52
C SER A 4 -4.47 0.85 -2.48
N ASP A 5 -5.44 0.00 -2.80
CA ASP A 5 -6.53 -0.44 -1.93
C ASP A 5 -6.10 -1.51 -0.93
N GLY A 6 -4.82 -1.91 -0.92
CA GLY A 6 -4.30 -2.91 0.00
C GLY A 6 -4.54 -4.34 -0.44
N ASP A 7 -5.13 -4.58 -1.62
CA ASP A 7 -5.23 -5.95 -2.13
C ASP A 7 -3.83 -6.49 -2.49
N GLU A 8 -3.66 -7.79 -2.25
CA GLU A 8 -2.42 -8.48 -2.58
C GLU A 8 -2.43 -8.88 -4.06
N ASP A 9 -1.25 -8.94 -4.68
CA ASP A 9 -1.13 -9.32 -6.09
C ASP A 9 -1.75 -10.71 -6.33
N ALA A 10 -2.99 -10.74 -6.80
CA ALA A 10 -3.71 -11.95 -7.15
C ALA A 10 -4.21 -11.83 -8.60
N CYS A 11 -3.76 -12.74 -9.47
CA CYS A 11 -4.27 -12.83 -10.83
C CYS A 11 -5.16 -14.06 -10.95
N THR A 12 -6.47 -13.84 -11.03
CA THR A 12 -7.47 -14.90 -11.11
C THR A 12 -7.68 -15.35 -12.57
N ALA A 13 -6.99 -16.44 -12.91
CA ALA A 13 -7.37 -17.45 -13.90
C ALA A 13 -7.71 -17.03 -15.35
N ASP A 14 -6.85 -16.21 -15.98
CA ASP A 14 -6.74 -16.15 -17.45
C ASP A 14 -5.35 -16.61 -17.93
N TYR A 15 -5.19 -16.93 -19.23
CA TYR A 15 -3.90 -17.38 -19.79
C TYR A 15 -2.77 -16.35 -19.55
N GLU A 16 -3.13 -15.07 -19.48
CA GLU A 16 -2.22 -13.97 -19.12
C GLU A 16 -1.75 -14.06 -17.66
N CYS A 17 -2.57 -14.59 -16.76
CA CYS A 17 -2.23 -14.77 -15.34
C CYS A 17 -1.17 -15.84 -15.09
N TYR A 18 -0.97 -16.83 -15.98
CA TYR A 18 0.02 -17.88 -15.71
C TYR A 18 1.45 -17.34 -15.62
N ASN A 19 1.82 -16.44 -16.55
CA ASN A 19 3.14 -15.82 -16.55
C ASN A 19 3.25 -14.74 -15.47
N LEU A 20 2.17 -13.99 -15.20
CA LEU A 20 2.15 -13.03 -14.09
C LEU A 20 2.27 -13.73 -12.73
N ASN A 21 1.58 -14.84 -12.49
CA ASN A 21 1.65 -15.56 -11.22
C ASN A 21 3.09 -16.01 -10.90
N LYS A 22 3.85 -16.47 -11.90
CA LYS A 22 5.28 -16.78 -11.70
C LYS A 22 6.12 -15.57 -11.34
N LEU A 23 5.80 -14.40 -11.89
CA LEU A 23 6.47 -13.15 -11.55
C LEU A 23 6.08 -12.69 -10.14
N ILE A 24 4.80 -12.74 -9.80
CA ILE A 24 4.25 -12.41 -8.48
C ILE A 24 4.85 -13.30 -7.40
N GLU A 25 4.91 -14.62 -7.62
CA GLU A 25 5.54 -15.57 -6.69
C GLU A 25 7.02 -15.25 -6.45
N LYS A 26 7.73 -14.79 -7.49
CA LYS A 26 9.15 -14.43 -7.39
C LYS A 26 9.37 -13.03 -6.78
N HIS A 27 8.41 -12.13 -6.94
CA HIS A 27 8.49 -10.72 -6.60
C HIS A 27 7.29 -10.31 -5.73
N THR A 28 7.13 -10.98 -4.59
CA THR A 28 6.06 -10.63 -3.66
C THR A 28 6.20 -9.17 -3.22
N GLN A 29 5.07 -8.46 -3.06
CA GLN A 29 5.06 -7.06 -2.64
C GLN A 29 5.90 -6.83 -1.38
N MET A 30 5.78 -7.72 -0.38
CA MET A 30 6.58 -7.66 0.84
C MET A 30 8.08 -7.87 0.58
N GLY A 31 8.44 -8.83 -0.27
CA GLY A 31 9.82 -9.11 -0.62
C GLY A 31 10.49 -7.94 -1.35
N GLU A 32 9.77 -7.29 -2.26
CA GLU A 32 10.25 -6.09 -2.95
C GLU A 32 10.33 -4.88 -2.02
N ALA A 33 9.35 -4.71 -1.12
CA ALA A 33 9.39 -3.67 -0.09
C ALA A 33 10.63 -3.82 0.81
N GLU A 34 10.96 -5.03 1.26
CA GLU A 34 12.16 -5.28 2.06
C GLU A 34 13.47 -4.99 1.30
N LYS A 35 13.54 -5.30 0.00
CA LYS A 35 14.71 -4.95 -0.83
C LYS A 35 14.84 -3.43 -0.97
N ALA A 36 13.74 -2.73 -1.21
CA ALA A 36 13.72 -1.28 -1.30
C ALA A 36 14.19 -0.63 0.01
N LYS A 37 13.68 -1.08 1.15
CA LYS A 37 14.12 -0.62 2.48
C LYS A 37 15.61 -0.81 2.70
N LYS A 38 16.16 -1.98 2.36
CA LYS A 38 17.61 -2.26 2.46
C LYS A 38 18.45 -1.36 1.55
N ALA A 39 17.90 -0.89 0.45
CA ALA A 39 18.53 0.08 -0.44
C ALA A 39 18.40 1.54 0.04
N GLY A 40 17.79 1.78 1.21
CA GLY A 40 17.54 3.12 1.73
C GLY A 40 16.34 3.83 1.10
N ILE A 41 15.47 3.10 0.39
CA ILE A 41 14.26 3.67 -0.20
C ILE A 41 13.17 3.71 0.86
N HIS A 42 12.66 4.91 1.11
CA HIS A 42 11.53 5.15 2.01
C HIS A 42 10.19 4.95 1.28
N ILE A 43 9.32 4.12 1.84
CA ILE A 43 8.01 3.81 1.26
C ILE A 43 6.94 4.52 2.08
N ILE A 44 6.19 5.42 1.42
CA ILE A 44 4.94 5.97 1.92
C ILE A 44 3.81 5.25 1.18
N TYR A 45 2.88 4.69 1.94
CA TYR A 45 1.74 3.97 1.43
C TYR A 45 0.48 4.78 1.67
N VAL A 46 -0.25 5.10 0.61
CA VAL A 46 -1.52 5.82 0.65
C VAL A 46 -2.62 4.80 0.35
N GLY A 47 -3.37 4.41 1.38
CA GLY A 47 -4.44 3.44 1.30
C GLY A 47 -5.70 4.06 0.70
N VAL A 48 -5.99 3.72 -0.56
CA VAL A 48 -7.15 4.22 -1.30
C VAL A 48 -7.94 3.06 -1.90
N GLY A 49 -9.16 2.87 -1.45
CA GLY A 49 -10.09 1.84 -1.91
C GLY A 49 -10.94 1.28 -0.78
N TYR A 50 -11.91 0.46 -1.13
CA TYR A 50 -12.87 -0.12 -0.19
C TYR A 50 -12.24 -1.11 0.80
N LEU A 51 -11.19 -1.82 0.39
CA LEU A 51 -10.54 -2.85 1.21
C LEU A 51 -9.70 -2.26 2.37
N VAL A 52 -9.36 -0.98 2.30
CA VAL A 52 -8.61 -0.22 3.33
C VAL A 52 -9.45 0.87 3.99
N ASP A 53 -10.74 0.96 3.69
CA ASP A 53 -11.68 1.90 4.31
C ASP A 53 -12.45 1.21 5.46
N PRO A 54 -12.19 1.53 6.75
CA PRO A 54 -12.87 0.90 7.88
C PRO A 54 -14.38 1.08 7.92
N SER A 55 -14.91 2.04 7.15
CA SER A 55 -16.36 2.28 7.03
C SER A 55 -17.03 1.42 5.96
N HIS A 56 -16.26 0.72 5.12
CA HIS A 56 -16.79 -0.14 4.06
C HIS A 56 -16.96 -1.59 4.53
N HIS A 57 -17.96 -2.28 3.98
CA HIS A 57 -18.28 -3.66 4.37
C HIS A 57 -17.24 -4.70 3.91
N GLU A 58 -16.46 -4.37 2.88
CA GLU A 58 -15.35 -5.20 2.35
C GLU A 58 -14.00 -4.86 3.00
N PHE A 59 -14.00 -4.03 4.05
CA PHE A 59 -12.78 -3.69 4.77
C PHE A 59 -12.01 -4.93 5.24
N SER A 60 -10.70 -4.92 5.00
CA SER A 60 -9.78 -5.97 5.45
C SER A 60 -8.70 -5.38 6.36
N ALA A 61 -8.78 -5.70 7.65
CA ALA A 61 -7.74 -5.35 8.62
C ALA A 61 -6.38 -5.97 8.27
N ASN A 62 -6.38 -7.12 7.58
CA ASN A 62 -5.16 -7.77 7.09
C ASN A 62 -4.51 -6.96 5.98
N ASN A 63 -5.29 -6.41 5.05
CA ASN A 63 -4.79 -5.58 3.96
C ASN A 63 -4.13 -4.30 4.51
N VAL A 64 -4.77 -3.67 5.50
CA VAL A 64 -4.17 -2.53 6.22
C VAL A 64 -2.88 -2.93 6.96
N ALA A 65 -2.86 -4.09 7.62
CA ALA A 65 -1.66 -4.56 8.30
C ALA A 65 -0.49 -4.81 7.33
N SER A 66 -0.76 -5.44 6.18
CA SER A 66 0.22 -5.65 5.10
C SER A 66 0.71 -4.31 4.53
N ALA A 67 -0.19 -3.36 4.26
CA ALA A 67 0.16 -2.01 3.79
C ALA A 67 1.05 -1.26 4.79
N LYS A 68 0.73 -1.32 6.09
CA LYS A 68 1.57 -0.74 7.16
C LYS A 68 2.94 -1.41 7.22
N GLN A 69 3.04 -2.72 7.02
CA GLN A 69 4.33 -3.41 6.97
C GLN A 69 5.16 -2.99 5.74
N ILE A 70 4.54 -2.88 4.56
CA ILE A 70 5.20 -2.37 3.34
C ILE A 70 5.75 -0.96 3.57
N ALA A 71 4.98 -0.10 4.23
CA ALA A 71 5.36 1.27 4.55
C ALA A 71 6.40 1.40 5.69
N SER A 72 6.86 0.31 6.30
CA SER A 72 7.72 0.34 7.49
C SER A 72 7.06 1.01 8.72
N GLY A 73 5.76 0.81 8.88
CA GLY A 73 4.99 1.20 10.06
C GLY A 73 3.93 2.28 9.82
N GLU A 74 3.18 2.56 10.88
CA GLU A 74 1.99 3.41 10.85
C GLU A 74 2.27 4.85 10.45
N LYS A 75 3.45 5.40 10.80
CA LYS A 75 3.83 6.77 10.45
C LYS A 75 3.90 7.06 8.95
N ASN A 76 4.08 6.01 8.14
CA ASN A 76 4.22 6.11 6.69
C ASN A 76 2.99 5.57 5.94
N TYR A 77 1.95 5.17 6.67
CA TYR A 77 0.67 4.76 6.12
C TYR A 77 -0.32 5.91 6.27
N ILE A 78 -0.96 6.29 5.18
CA ILE A 78 -1.98 7.34 5.13
C ILE A 78 -3.27 6.69 4.67
N GLU A 79 -4.25 6.66 5.56
CA GLU A 79 -5.58 6.14 5.26
C GLU A 79 -6.40 7.23 4.55
N VAL A 80 -6.92 6.91 3.36
CA VAL A 80 -7.85 7.77 2.64
C VAL A 80 -9.25 7.13 2.61
N GLY A 81 -9.30 5.82 2.40
CA GLY A 81 -10.54 5.12 2.09
C GLY A 81 -10.92 5.36 0.62
N THR A 82 -12.12 5.86 0.31
CA THR A 82 -12.52 6.12 -1.08
C THR A 82 -11.83 7.35 -1.69
N PHE A 83 -11.70 7.39 -3.02
CA PHE A 83 -11.11 8.53 -3.74
C PHE A 83 -11.80 9.86 -3.45
N ASP A 84 -13.11 9.86 -3.18
CA ASP A 84 -13.86 11.09 -2.85
C ASP A 84 -13.46 11.70 -1.50
N LYS A 85 -12.79 10.95 -0.64
CA LYS A 85 -12.25 11.42 0.65
C LYS A 85 -10.85 12.02 0.50
N LEU A 86 -10.26 12.00 -0.69
CA LEU A 86 -8.98 12.64 -0.97
C LEU A 86 -9.17 14.17 -1.02
N ASP A 87 -8.97 14.83 0.12
CA ASP A 87 -9.07 16.28 0.24
C ASP A 87 -7.72 16.95 0.56
N SER A 88 -7.74 18.27 0.75
CA SER A 88 -6.54 19.04 1.08
C SER A 88 -5.92 18.64 2.42
N SER A 89 -6.70 18.12 3.38
CA SER A 89 -6.18 17.67 4.67
C SER A 89 -5.37 16.38 4.53
N ILE A 90 -5.79 15.48 3.64
CA ILE A 90 -5.01 14.29 3.28
C ILE A 90 -3.75 14.68 2.51
N LEU A 91 -3.85 15.63 1.57
CA LEU A 91 -2.70 16.15 0.84
C LEU A 91 -1.65 16.75 1.81
N ASP A 92 -2.10 17.50 2.81
CA ASP A 92 -1.22 18.05 3.85
C ASP A 92 -0.53 16.94 4.66
N GLN A 93 -1.23 15.84 4.97
CA GLN A 93 -0.63 14.69 5.64
C GLN A 93 0.43 14.02 4.76
N VAL A 94 0.14 13.83 3.46
CA VAL A 94 1.10 13.29 2.49
C VAL A 94 2.38 14.14 2.43
N VAL A 95 2.24 15.46 2.35
CA VAL A 95 3.38 16.38 2.35
C VAL A 95 4.15 16.31 3.67
N LYS A 96 3.46 16.29 4.82
CA LYS A 96 4.12 16.15 6.13
C LYS A 96 4.91 14.86 6.25
N THR A 97 4.36 13.73 5.80
CA THR A 97 5.06 12.43 5.82
C THR A 97 6.26 12.43 4.87
N LEU A 98 6.15 13.04 3.68
CA LEU A 98 7.27 13.19 2.75
C LEU A 98 8.40 14.06 3.30
N CYS A 99 8.06 15.13 4.02
CA CYS A 99 9.02 16.10 4.54
C CYS A 99 9.49 15.79 5.96
N SER A 100 8.97 14.76 6.62
CA SER A 100 9.45 14.33 7.93
C SER A 100 10.86 13.73 7.83
N GLU A 101 11.72 14.07 8.78
CA GLU A 101 13.07 13.51 8.84
C GLU A 101 13.01 11.97 8.94
N ILE A 102 13.84 11.32 8.12
CA ILE A 102 14.01 9.87 8.17
C ILE A 102 14.86 9.56 9.41
N ASN A 103 14.21 9.37 10.54
CA ASN A 103 14.82 8.82 11.77
C ASN A 103 15.09 7.33 11.65
#